data_AF-A0A942IHR0-F1
#
_entry.id   AF-A0A942IHR0-F1
#
_cell.length_a   1.000
_cell.length_b   1.000
_cell.length_c   1.000
_cell.angle_alpha   90.00
_cell.angle_beta   90.00
_cell.angle_gamma   90.00
#
_symmetry.space_group_name_H-M   'P 1'
#
loop_
_entity.id
_entity.type
_entity.pdbx_description
1 polymer ?
#
loop_
_entity_poly.entity_id
_entity_poly.type
_entity_poly.pdbx_seq_one_letter_code
_entity_poly.pdbx_strand_id
1 'polypeptide(L)'
;MSSIHDCRQQWHRAEQFSWQRLTLPTPFPVGPVNVYLLQAEPLTLIDTGPDTMEARSSLTAALNEIGFAPKDIEQVVITHGHSDHAGLAAWFQEMGADVLLHPLEAERLSGLDFWPTQREHFRQLSVPEKLLDAA
;
A
#
# COMPACT_ATOMS: atom_id res chain seq x y z
N MET A 1 19.51 -34.25 -11.30
CA MET A 1 20.23 -33.07 -11.82
C MET A 1 19.35 -32.44 -12.90
N SER A 2 18.50 -31.47 -12.56
CA SER A 2 17.72 -30.74 -13.56
C SER A 2 18.64 -29.75 -14.28
N SER A 3 18.66 -29.81 -15.61
CA SER A 3 19.53 -28.98 -16.44
C SER A 3 18.96 -27.58 -16.64
N ILE A 4 19.83 -26.60 -16.88
CA ILE A 4 19.53 -25.20 -17.22
C ILE A 4 18.48 -25.04 -18.35
N HIS A 5 18.20 -26.09 -19.15
CA HIS A 5 17.18 -26.10 -20.19
C HIS A 5 15.72 -26.08 -19.66
N ASP A 6 15.50 -26.36 -18.38
CA ASP A 6 14.18 -26.48 -17.73
C ASP A 6 13.58 -25.11 -17.33
N CYS A 7 14.42 -24.07 -17.21
CA CYS A 7 14.00 -22.72 -16.82
C CYS A 7 13.10 -22.06 -17.88
N ARG A 8 13.29 -22.39 -19.17
CA ARG A 8 12.46 -21.88 -20.28
C ARG A 8 11.05 -22.45 -20.32
N GLN A 9 10.84 -23.68 -19.84
CA GLN A 9 9.51 -24.28 -19.81
C GLN A 9 8.66 -23.78 -18.63
N GLN A 10 9.28 -23.38 -17.52
CA GLN A 10 8.57 -22.72 -16.40
C GLN A 10 8.03 -21.33 -16.77
N TRP A 11 8.64 -20.64 -17.75
CA TRP A 11 8.17 -19.35 -18.24
C TRP A 11 6.85 -19.42 -19.03
N HIS A 12 6.41 -20.59 -19.49
CA HIS A 12 5.09 -20.74 -20.14
C HIS A 12 3.90 -20.61 -19.15
N ARG A 13 4.14 -20.35 -17.86
CA ARG A 13 3.12 -19.87 -16.89
C ARG A 13 2.90 -18.36 -16.89
N ALA A 14 3.64 -17.57 -17.69
CA ALA A 14 3.51 -16.11 -17.73
C ALA A 14 2.14 -15.59 -18.20
N GLU A 15 1.19 -16.46 -18.53
CA GLU A 15 -0.21 -16.11 -18.81
C GLU A 15 -1.08 -15.96 -17.55
N GLN A 16 -0.53 -16.19 -16.35
CA GLN A 16 -1.32 -16.26 -15.10
C GLN A 16 -1.25 -15.00 -14.22
N PHE A 17 -0.43 -14.00 -14.58
CA PHE A 17 -0.42 -12.73 -13.86
C PHE A 17 0.11 -11.58 -14.72
N SER A 18 -0.25 -10.35 -14.38
CA SER A 18 0.33 -9.14 -14.98
C SER A 18 0.65 -8.07 -13.93
N TRP A 19 1.49 -7.10 -14.30
CA TRP A 19 1.87 -5.99 -13.42
C TRP A 19 1.44 -4.65 -14.02
N GLN A 20 0.87 -3.79 -13.19
CA GLN A 20 0.61 -2.39 -13.52
C GLN A 20 1.28 -1.48 -12.51
N ARG A 21 1.92 -0.42 -12.99
CA ARG A 21 2.46 0.64 -12.14
C ARG A 21 1.48 1.81 -12.15
N LEU A 22 1.04 2.23 -10.97
CA LEU A 22 0.17 3.38 -10.79
C LEU A 22 0.97 4.46 -10.06
N THR A 23 0.99 5.68 -10.59
CA THR A 23 1.72 6.79 -9.99
C THR A 23 0.73 7.72 -9.30
N LEU A 24 0.92 7.93 -8.00
CA LEU A 24 0.03 8.70 -7.14
C LEU A 24 0.69 10.02 -6.73
N PRO A 25 -0.07 11.13 -6.68
CA PRO A 25 0.41 12.38 -6.13
C PRO A 25 0.68 12.23 -4.63
N THR A 26 1.68 12.95 -4.12
CA THR A 26 1.93 13.05 -2.69
C THR A 26 2.06 14.52 -2.27
N PRO A 27 1.72 14.87 -1.02
CA PRO A 27 1.96 16.19 -0.48
C PRO A 27 3.42 16.40 -0.03
N PHE A 28 4.29 15.40 -0.24
CA PHE A 28 5.63 15.37 0.33
C PHE A 28 6.70 15.86 -0.66
N PRO A 29 7.83 16.42 -0.19
CA PRO A 29 8.91 16.90 -1.06
C PRO A 29 9.56 15.83 -1.95
N VAL A 30 9.37 14.54 -1.63
CA VAL A 30 9.86 13.41 -2.42
C VAL A 30 9.17 13.28 -3.78
N GLY A 31 8.03 13.96 -3.97
CA GLY A 31 7.26 13.93 -5.20
C GLY A 31 6.32 12.73 -5.28
N PRO A 32 5.84 12.38 -6.49
CA PRO A 32 4.89 11.29 -6.68
C PRO A 32 5.46 9.94 -6.25
N VAL A 33 4.60 9.07 -5.72
CA VAL A 33 4.95 7.70 -5.31
C VAL A 33 4.41 6.70 -6.33
N ASN A 34 5.06 5.56 -6.46
CA ASN A 34 4.56 4.45 -7.27
C ASN A 34 3.97 3.37 -6.38
N VAL A 35 2.77 2.94 -6.73
CA VAL A 35 2.19 1.69 -6.23
C VAL A 35 2.08 0.71 -7.38
N TYR A 36 2.04 -0.58 -7.06
CA TYR A 36 2.05 -1.63 -8.08
C TYR A 36 0.88 -2.58 -7.88
N LEU A 37 0.10 -2.81 -8.93
CA LEU A 37 -0.93 -3.84 -8.94
C LEU A 37 -0.36 -5.12 -9.55
N LEU A 38 -0.37 -6.20 -8.78
CA LEU A 38 -0.19 -7.56 -9.26
C LEU A 38 -1.57 -8.14 -9.58
N GLN A 39 -1.87 -8.24 -10.87
CA GLN A 39 -3.07 -8.89 -11.38
C GLN A 39 -2.86 -10.40 -11.37
N ALA A 40 -2.97 -11.00 -10.19
CA ALA A 40 -2.96 -12.44 -9.94
C ALA A 40 -4.13 -12.77 -9.01
N GLU A 41 -4.25 -14.04 -8.62
CA GLU A 41 -5.14 -14.45 -7.53
C GLU A 41 -4.29 -14.74 -6.28
N PRO A 42 -4.45 -13.99 -5.18
CA PRO A 42 -5.39 -12.87 -4.98
C PRO A 42 -4.94 -11.57 -5.68
N LEU A 43 -5.90 -10.70 -5.99
CA LEU A 43 -5.60 -9.39 -6.57
C LEU A 43 -4.86 -8.53 -5.54
N THR A 44 -3.58 -8.26 -5.82
CA THR A 44 -2.65 -7.74 -4.81
C THR A 44 -2.15 -6.35 -5.17
N LEU A 45 -2.26 -5.40 -4.23
CA LEU A 45 -1.66 -4.08 -4.34
C LEU A 45 -0.37 -4.01 -3.49
N ILE A 46 0.71 -3.50 -4.07
CA ILE A 46 1.97 -3.22 -3.39
C ILE A 46 2.04 -1.71 -3.12
N ASP A 47 2.05 -1.36 -1.83
CA ASP A 47 1.87 0.00 -1.30
C ASP A 47 0.53 0.65 -1.70
N THR A 48 0.15 1.71 -1.01
CA THR A 48 -1.21 2.29 -1.11
C THR A 48 -1.22 3.79 -1.39
N GLY A 49 -0.08 4.48 -1.27
CA GLY A 49 -0.04 5.93 -1.37
C GLY A 49 -0.39 6.64 -0.05
N PRO A 50 -0.32 7.98 -0.04
CA PRO A 50 -0.70 8.78 1.12
C PRO A 50 -2.21 8.87 1.30
N ASP A 51 -2.65 8.97 2.58
CA ASP A 51 -4.06 9.21 2.92
C ASP A 51 -4.45 10.67 2.63
N THR A 52 -4.64 10.95 1.35
CA THR A 52 -5.14 12.23 0.86
C THR A 52 -6.29 11.98 -0.11
N MET A 53 -7.21 12.95 -0.18
CA MET A 53 -8.32 12.88 -1.14
C MET A 53 -7.82 12.78 -2.58
N GLU A 54 -6.75 13.51 -2.92
CA GLU A 54 -6.16 13.51 -4.26
C GLU A 54 -5.56 12.14 -4.63
N ALA A 55 -4.75 11.56 -3.74
CA ALA A 55 -4.16 10.24 -3.98
C ALA A 55 -5.22 9.15 -4.05
N ARG A 56 -6.23 9.18 -3.17
CA ARG A 56 -7.34 8.23 -3.19
C ARG A 56 -8.16 8.32 -4.47
N SER A 57 -8.46 9.52 -4.95
CA SER A 57 -9.13 9.74 -6.23
C SER A 57 -8.28 9.27 -7.41
N SER A 58 -6.98 9.57 -7.41
CA SER A 58 -6.03 9.15 -8.45
C SER A 58 -5.91 7.62 -8.51
N LEU A 59 -5.76 6.95 -7.36
CA LEU A 59 -5.71 5.49 -7.28
C LEU A 59 -7.01 4.85 -7.77
N THR A 60 -8.15 5.37 -7.33
CA THR A 60 -9.46 4.87 -7.76
C THR A 60 -9.65 5.01 -9.28
N ALA A 61 -9.27 6.16 -9.85
CA ALA A 61 -9.33 6.37 -11.30
C ALA A 61 -8.40 5.40 -12.05
N ALA A 62 -7.16 5.27 -11.60
CA ALA A 62 -6.17 4.40 -12.23
C ALA A 62 -6.57 2.91 -12.17
N LEU A 63 -7.17 2.45 -11.07
CA LEU A 63 -7.74 1.10 -10.97
C LEU A 63 -8.93 0.91 -11.93
N ASN A 64 -9.84 1.88 -12.00
CA ASN A 64 -11.01 1.81 -12.87
C ASN A 64 -10.61 1.73 -14.35
N GLU A 65 -9.56 2.46 -14.76
CA GLU A 65 -9.03 2.44 -16.13
C GLU A 65 -8.54 1.04 -16.56
N ILE A 66 -8.08 0.24 -15.60
CA ILE A 66 -7.62 -1.13 -15.83
C ILE A 66 -8.65 -2.19 -15.41
N GLY A 67 -9.89 -1.78 -15.13
CA GLY A 67 -11.03 -2.69 -14.93
C GLY A 67 -11.26 -3.18 -13.50
N PHE A 68 -10.64 -2.56 -12.50
CA PHE A 68 -10.81 -2.93 -11.09
C PHE A 68 -11.35 -1.75 -10.27
N ALA A 69 -12.10 -2.03 -9.22
CA ALA A 69 -12.45 -1.08 -8.17
C ALA A 69 -11.53 -1.29 -6.95
N PRO A 70 -11.35 -0.27 -6.08
CA PRO A 70 -10.59 -0.44 -4.83
C PRO A 70 -11.05 -1.62 -3.96
N LYS A 71 -12.36 -1.89 -3.93
CA LYS A 71 -12.96 -3.02 -3.21
C LYS A 71 -12.63 -4.39 -3.78
N ASP A 72 -12.10 -4.46 -5.00
CA ASP A 72 -11.72 -5.72 -5.65
C ASP A 72 -10.32 -6.15 -5.22
N ILE A 73 -9.54 -5.25 -4.57
CA ILE A 73 -8.24 -5.58 -3.99
C ILE A 73 -8.47 -6.49 -2.79
N GLU A 74 -7.92 -7.70 -2.86
CA GLU A 74 -8.05 -8.73 -1.83
C GLU A 74 -6.86 -8.70 -0.87
N GLN A 75 -5.69 -8.28 -1.35
CA GLN A 75 -4.46 -8.24 -0.58
C GLN A 75 -3.71 -6.93 -0.80
N VAL A 76 -3.16 -6.38 0.29
CA VAL A 76 -2.24 -5.23 0.26
C VAL A 76 -0.93 -5.65 0.92
N VAL A 77 0.19 -5.43 0.22
CA VAL A 77 1.53 -5.63 0.78
C VAL A 77 2.20 -4.27 0.95
N ILE A 78 2.52 -3.93 2.19
CA ILE A 78 3.21 -2.67 2.52
C ILE A 78 4.71 -2.92 2.59
N THR A 79 5.48 -2.15 1.82
CA THR A 79 6.94 -2.24 1.82
C THR A 79 7.56 -1.74 3.12
N HIS A 80 7.05 -0.63 3.66
CA HIS A 80 7.44 -0.03 4.94
C HIS A 80 6.42 1.01 5.43
N GLY A 81 6.52 1.41 6.70
CA GLY A 81 5.49 2.20 7.39
C GLY A 81 5.43 3.71 7.10
N HIS A 82 6.13 4.24 6.09
CA HIS A 82 6.02 5.67 5.77
C HIS A 82 4.65 6.01 5.17
N SER A 83 4.16 7.22 5.44
CA SER A 83 2.80 7.63 5.07
C SER A 83 2.55 7.65 3.57
N ASP A 84 3.56 7.89 2.72
CA ASP A 84 3.45 7.81 1.26
C ASP A 84 3.30 6.38 0.73
N HIS A 85 3.58 5.36 1.53
CA HIS A 85 3.41 3.96 1.17
C HIS A 85 2.23 3.31 1.90
N ALA A 86 2.08 3.57 3.19
CA ALA A 86 1.11 2.90 4.06
C ALA A 86 -0.16 3.73 4.33
N GLY A 87 -0.27 4.96 3.82
CA GLY A 87 -1.31 5.90 4.19
C GLY A 87 -2.73 5.37 3.99
N LEU A 88 -3.02 4.76 2.84
CA LEU A 88 -4.34 4.22 2.53
C LEU A 88 -4.54 2.75 2.96
N ALA A 89 -3.63 2.16 3.74
CA ALA A 89 -3.72 0.74 4.13
C ALA A 89 -4.99 0.43 4.93
N ALA A 90 -5.37 1.29 5.89
CA ALA A 90 -6.59 1.13 6.67
C ALA A 90 -7.86 1.20 5.79
N TRP A 91 -7.85 2.05 4.76
CA TRP A 91 -8.96 2.19 3.83
C TRP A 91 -9.25 0.90 3.05
N PHE A 92 -8.22 0.17 2.64
CA PHE A 92 -8.36 -1.15 2.02
C PHE A 92 -8.77 -2.23 3.02
N GLN A 93 -8.23 -2.19 4.25
CA GLN A 93 -8.64 -3.11 5.32
C GLN A 93 -10.14 -2.98 5.64
N GLU A 94 -10.67 -1.75 5.70
CA GLU A 94 -12.10 -1.47 5.88
C GLU A 94 -12.98 -2.06 4.76
N MET A 95 -12.42 -2.25 3.56
CA MET A 95 -13.10 -2.92 2.44
C MET A 95 -12.96 -4.44 2.44
N GLY A 96 -12.17 -5.00 3.36
CA GLY A 96 -11.99 -6.44 3.51
C GLY A 96 -10.69 -7.00 2.91
N ALA A 97 -9.74 -6.15 2.52
CA ALA A 97 -8.43 -6.61 2.06
C ALA A 97 -7.55 -7.09 3.22
N ASP A 98 -6.77 -8.15 3.01
CA ASP A 98 -5.72 -8.58 3.92
C ASP A 98 -4.50 -7.64 3.78
N VAL A 99 -4.17 -6.90 4.84
CA VAL A 99 -3.01 -6.01 4.87
C VAL A 99 -1.81 -6.73 5.50
N LEU A 100 -0.78 -6.96 4.69
CA LEU A 100 0.47 -7.60 5.08
C LEU A 100 1.57 -6.55 5.28
N LEU A 101 2.23 -6.62 6.43
CA LEU A 101 3.36 -5.77 6.79
C LEU A 101 4.43 -6.63 7.49
N HIS A 102 5.70 -6.32 7.27
CA HIS A 102 6.78 -7.01 7.96
C HIS A 102 6.65 -6.80 9.49
N PRO A 103 6.82 -7.84 10.35
CA PRO A 103 6.64 -7.71 11.79
C PRO A 103 7.49 -6.61 12.45
N LEU A 104 8.74 -6.41 12.00
CA LEU A 104 9.60 -5.33 12.50
C LEU A 104 9.08 -3.91 12.15
N GLU A 105 8.35 -3.76 11.04
CA GLU A 105 7.69 -2.48 10.72
C GLU A 105 6.42 -2.32 11.56
N ALA A 106 5.69 -3.40 11.80
CA ALA A 106 4.56 -3.39 12.73
C ALA A 106 5.00 -3.02 14.15
N GLU A 107 6.15 -3.50 14.62
CA GLU A 107 6.77 -3.07 15.88
C GLU A 107 7.14 -1.59 15.88
N ARG A 108 7.69 -1.05 14.79
CA ARG A 108 7.98 0.41 14.70
C ARG A 108 6.74 1.28 14.69
N LEU A 109 5.64 0.79 14.13
CA LEU A 109 4.35 1.46 14.15
C LEU A 109 3.63 1.32 15.49
N SER A 110 3.85 0.22 16.23
CA SER A 110 3.20 -0.08 17.51
C SER A 110 4.06 0.23 18.76
N GLY A 111 5.35 0.49 18.60
CA GLY A 111 6.32 0.60 19.68
C GLY A 111 7.44 1.59 19.37
N LEU A 112 7.43 2.69 20.12
CA LEU A 112 8.61 3.47 20.55
C LEU A 112 9.61 3.87 19.44
N ASP A 113 9.34 5.03 18.81
CA ASP A 113 10.30 6.12 18.51
C ASP A 113 9.75 7.17 17.51
N PHE A 114 8.52 6.98 17.02
CA PHE A 114 7.85 7.91 16.09
C PHE A 114 6.88 8.92 16.74
N TRP A 115 6.63 8.78 18.05
CA TRP A 115 5.50 9.44 18.73
C TRP A 115 5.72 10.91 19.14
N PRO A 116 6.89 11.36 19.64
CA PRO A 116 7.04 12.74 20.11
C PRO A 116 7.03 13.79 18.99
N THR A 117 7.59 13.46 17.82
CA THR A 117 7.76 14.40 16.68
C THR A 117 6.48 14.57 15.86
N GLN A 118 5.60 13.57 15.80
CA GLN A 118 4.36 13.64 15.03
C GLN A 118 3.13 14.05 15.84
N ARG A 119 3.17 14.02 17.19
CA ARG A 119 2.02 14.43 18.02
C ARG A 119 1.58 15.88 17.72
N GLU A 120 2.54 16.77 17.53
CA GLU A 120 2.26 18.17 17.16
C GLU A 120 1.71 18.28 15.73
N HIS A 121 2.20 17.45 14.81
CA HIS A 121 1.69 17.37 13.44
C HIS A 121 0.25 16.86 13.41
N PHE A 122 -0.09 15.84 14.21
CA PHE A 122 -1.45 15.31 14.32
C PHE A 122 -2.43 16.26 15.01
N ARG A 123 -1.97 17.10 15.95
CA ARG A 123 -2.78 18.21 16.49
C ARG A 123 -3.13 19.25 15.43
N GLN A 124 -2.19 19.60 14.54
CA GLN A 124 -2.44 20.54 13.45
C GLN A 124 -3.47 20.02 12.44
N LEU A 125 -3.61 18.70 12.33
CA LEU A 125 -4.60 18.02 11.49
C LEU A 125 -5.96 17.78 12.19
N SER A 126 -6.18 18.36 13.39
CA SER A 126 -7.44 18.28 14.15
C SER A 126 -7.87 16.86 14.54
N VAL A 127 -6.92 15.94 14.69
CA VAL A 127 -7.18 14.58 15.20
C VAL A 127 -7.60 14.66 16.68
N PRO A 128 -8.71 14.02 17.09
CA PRO A 128 -9.18 14.08 18.48
C PRO A 128 -8.17 13.52 19.49
N GLU A 129 -7.86 14.29 20.53
CA GLU A 129 -6.82 14.00 21.54
C GLU A 129 -6.93 12.62 22.19
N LYS A 130 -8.16 12.09 22.33
CA LYS A 130 -8.40 10.75 22.89
C LYS A 130 -7.74 9.60 22.10
N LEU A 131 -7.38 9.83 20.84
CA LEU A 131 -6.66 8.87 20.00
C LEU A 131 -5.14 9.04 20.13
N LEU A 132 -4.65 10.11 20.76
CA LEU A 132 -3.24 10.39 21.03
C LEU A 132 -2.79 9.84 22.40
N ASP A 133 -3.71 9.53 23.30
CA ASP A 133 -3.38 9.05 24.64
C ASP A 133 -3.52 7.52 24.80
N ALA A 134 -3.89 6.81 23.72
CA ALA A 134 -4.13 5.36 23.72
C ALA A 134 -2.93 4.52 23.23
N ALA A 135 -1.76 5.15 23.03
CA ALA A 135 -0.52 4.54 22.56
C ALA A 135 0.59 4.60 23.63
#